data_AF-A0A415ZPG1-F1
#
_entry.id   AF-A0A415ZPG1-F1
#
_cell.length_a   1.000
_cell.length_b   1.000
_cell.length_c   1.000
_cell.angle_alpha   90.00
_cell.angle_beta   90.00
_cell.angle_gamma   90.00
#
_symmetry.space_group_name_H-M   'P 1'
#
loop_
_entity.id
_entity.type
_entity.pdbx_description
1 polymer ?
#
loop_
_entity_poly.entity_id
_entity_poly.type
_entity_poly.pdbx_seq_one_letter_code
_entity_poly.pdbx_strand_id
1 'polypeptide(L)'
;MSRAQVTFDSKEFDNMQSNLTGQEMKRVIRRTLRVSANILKKETERLFCSGVNIQRNKMSYRKGGRKITVRKQLVKISSDRQEKLAVKVHIMSNFKAKFFEKGTGRRETKGRITGVVSWGRREIFTRTGKVSKSYLWGDRKIVKYQGANRGANKAGYYFRKAQDAKKHDIFGDMDQRLGTEIVKLANKKK
;
A
#
# COMPACT_ATOMS: atom_id res chain seq x y z
N MET A 1 35.63 25.17 -9.70
CA MET A 1 34.51 25.63 -8.83
C MET A 1 34.78 25.12 -7.42
N SER A 2 35.46 25.92 -6.58
CA SER A 2 35.73 25.56 -5.19
C SER A 2 34.40 25.48 -4.42
N ARG A 3 34.09 24.34 -3.81
CA ARG A 3 33.00 24.27 -2.83
C ARG A 3 33.33 25.24 -1.71
N ALA A 4 32.58 26.33 -1.58
CA ALA A 4 32.65 27.16 -0.38
C ALA A 4 32.49 26.23 0.84
N GLN A 5 33.39 26.34 1.81
CA GLN A 5 33.29 25.62 3.07
C GLN A 5 32.07 26.18 3.82
N VAL A 6 30.91 25.59 3.59
CA VAL A 6 29.69 25.91 4.35
C VAL A 6 29.79 25.18 5.68
N THR A 7 30.01 25.95 6.74
CA THR A 7 30.04 25.45 8.13
C THR A 7 28.63 25.53 8.74
N PHE A 8 28.27 24.55 9.56
CA PHE A 8 27.00 24.56 10.28
C PHE A 8 27.08 25.52 11.48
N ASP A 9 26.23 26.54 11.51
CA ASP A 9 26.06 27.42 12.68
C ASP A 9 25.00 26.81 13.62
N SER A 10 25.45 26.23 14.72
CA SER A 10 24.57 25.64 15.73
C SER A 10 23.75 26.68 16.47
N LYS A 11 24.29 27.89 16.70
CA LYS A 11 23.59 28.94 17.45
C LYS A 11 22.42 29.49 16.65
N GLU A 12 22.61 29.70 15.34
CA GLU A 12 21.50 30.13 14.47
C GLU A 12 20.41 29.06 14.43
N PHE A 13 20.79 27.77 14.39
CA PHE A 13 19.84 26.67 14.43
C PHE A 13 19.05 26.62 15.74
N ASP A 14 19.72 26.76 16.89
CA ASP A 14 19.07 26.77 18.21
C ASP A 14 18.07 27.91 18.33
N ASN A 15 18.42 29.09 17.82
CA ASN A 15 17.51 30.24 17.75
C ASN A 15 16.29 29.96 16.84
N MET A 16 16.50 29.31 15.69
CA MET A 16 15.39 28.90 14.82
C MET A 16 14.47 27.91 15.53
N GLN A 17 15.03 26.99 16.31
CA GLN A 17 14.27 26.00 17.06
C GLN A 17 13.48 26.62 18.22
N SER A 18 14.09 27.52 19.01
CA SER A 18 13.43 28.20 20.14
C SER A 18 12.29 29.11 19.68
N ASN A 19 12.39 29.68 18.47
CA ASN A 19 11.38 30.55 17.88
C ASN A 19 10.15 29.79 17.30
N LEU A 20 10.13 28.46 17.37
CA LEU A 20 8.99 27.66 16.94
C LEU A 20 7.99 27.45 18.09
N THR A 21 6.72 27.74 17.81
CA THR A 21 5.63 27.40 18.71
C THR A 21 5.40 25.88 18.74
N GLY A 22 4.77 25.36 19.81
CA GLY A 22 4.47 23.93 19.91
C GLY A 22 3.64 23.37 18.75
N GLN A 23 2.72 24.15 18.19
CA GLN A 23 1.93 23.75 17.01
C GLN A 23 2.78 23.65 15.73
N GLU A 24 3.76 24.54 15.60
CA GLU A 24 4.71 24.55 14.49
C GLU A 24 5.67 23.38 14.59
N MET A 25 6.17 23.07 15.79
CA MET A 25 6.97 21.87 16.01
C MET A 25 6.18 20.60 15.67
N LYS A 26 4.91 20.49 16.11
CA LYS A 26 4.01 19.40 15.69
C LYS A 26 3.86 19.32 14.16
N ARG A 27 3.94 20.46 13.44
CA ARG A 27 3.87 20.50 11.96
C ARG A 27 5.18 20.02 11.34
N VAL A 28 6.33 20.43 11.87
CA VAL A 28 7.67 19.97 11.44
C VAL A 28 7.78 18.45 11.59
N ILE A 29 7.44 17.91 12.76
CA ILE A 29 7.46 16.47 13.01
C ILE A 29 6.57 15.72 11.99
N ARG A 30 5.34 16.20 11.78
CA ARG A 30 4.43 15.61 10.78
C ARG A 30 4.99 15.63 9.36
N ARG A 31 5.69 16.70 8.96
CA ARG A 31 6.34 16.78 7.64
C ARG A 31 7.49 15.79 7.55
N THR A 32 8.34 15.73 8.57
CA THR A 32 9.47 14.80 8.63
C THR A 32 9.00 13.35 8.50
N LEU A 33 8.00 12.94 9.29
CA LEU A 33 7.41 11.61 9.19
C LEU A 33 6.81 11.32 7.81
N ARG A 34 6.23 12.32 7.13
CA ARG A 34 5.75 12.16 5.74
C ARG A 34 6.89 11.97 4.75
N VAL A 35 8.03 12.65 4.92
CA VAL A 35 9.21 12.46 4.08
C VAL A 35 9.72 11.03 4.25
N SER A 36 9.89 10.56 5.49
CA SER A 36 10.32 9.18 5.77
C SER A 36 9.32 8.14 5.23
N ALA A 37 8.00 8.38 5.40
CA ALA A 37 6.96 7.52 4.84
C ALA A 37 6.99 7.48 3.29
N ASN A 38 7.40 8.57 2.62
CA ASN A 38 7.56 8.59 1.17
C ASN A 38 8.70 7.70 0.69
N ILE A 39 9.77 7.53 1.49
CA ILE A 39 10.86 6.59 1.18
C ILE A 39 10.29 5.17 1.14
N LEU A 40 9.60 4.76 2.21
CA LEU A 40 8.98 3.44 2.29
C LEU A 40 7.97 3.20 1.15
N LYS A 41 7.14 4.20 0.86
CA LYS A 41 6.16 4.15 -0.23
C LYS A 41 6.84 3.88 -1.57
N LYS A 42 7.86 4.66 -1.93
CA LYS A 42 8.58 4.53 -3.20
C LYS A 42 9.22 3.15 -3.33
N GLU A 43 9.86 2.68 -2.27
CA GLU A 43 10.53 1.39 -2.27
C GLU A 43 9.55 0.23 -2.40
N THR A 44 8.43 0.29 -1.67
CA THR A 44 7.35 -0.70 -1.80
C THR A 44 6.81 -0.75 -3.22
N GLU A 45 6.55 0.41 -3.83
CA GLU A 45 6.08 0.46 -5.23
C GLU A 45 7.12 -0.08 -6.21
N ARG A 46 8.41 0.17 -5.97
CA ARG A 46 9.53 -0.36 -6.78
C ARG A 46 9.57 -1.90 -6.72
N LEU A 47 9.60 -2.46 -5.52
CA LEU A 47 9.65 -3.92 -5.30
C LEU A 47 8.40 -4.60 -5.84
N PHE A 48 7.22 -4.02 -5.62
CA PHE A 48 5.97 -4.57 -6.14
C PHE A 48 5.93 -4.61 -7.67
N CYS A 49 6.30 -3.50 -8.34
CA CYS A 49 6.29 -3.46 -9.81
C CYS A 49 7.29 -4.44 -10.40
N SER A 50 8.47 -4.58 -9.77
CA SER A 50 9.50 -5.53 -10.20
C SER A 50 9.05 -6.98 -10.00
N GLY A 51 8.48 -7.33 -8.85
CA GLY A 51 8.13 -8.72 -8.55
C GLY A 51 6.86 -9.22 -9.24
N VAL A 52 5.88 -8.34 -9.49
CA VAL A 52 4.62 -8.71 -10.16
C VAL A 52 4.71 -8.49 -11.68
N ASN A 53 5.80 -7.89 -12.17
CA ASN A 53 5.98 -7.49 -13.57
C ASN A 53 4.78 -6.69 -14.13
N ILE A 54 4.26 -5.77 -13.32
CA ILE A 54 3.15 -4.87 -13.69
C ILE A 54 3.70 -3.46 -13.86
N GLN A 55 3.37 -2.82 -14.98
CA GLN A 55 3.68 -1.42 -15.19
C GLN A 55 2.91 -0.52 -14.20
N ARG A 56 3.54 0.60 -13.79
CA ARG A 56 2.89 1.60 -12.93
C ARG A 56 1.57 2.04 -13.55
N ASN A 57 0.49 1.85 -12.80
CA ASN A 57 -0.88 1.96 -13.28
C ASN A 57 -1.22 3.43 -13.64
N LYS A 58 -1.09 3.79 -14.93
CA LYS A 58 -1.51 5.08 -15.47
C LYS A 58 -2.96 4.98 -15.89
N MET A 59 -3.79 5.91 -15.44
CA MET A 59 -5.19 6.03 -15.85
C MET A 59 -5.37 7.36 -16.54
N SER A 60 -5.91 7.35 -17.76
CA SER A 60 -6.35 8.57 -18.44
C SER A 60 -7.85 8.69 -18.40
N TYR A 61 -8.37 9.87 -18.11
CA TYR A 61 -9.79 10.20 -18.19
C TYR A 61 -9.97 11.64 -18.67
N ARG A 62 -11.16 11.97 -19.18
CA ARG A 62 -11.52 13.34 -19.57
C ARG A 62 -12.21 14.04 -18.40
N LYS A 63 -11.80 15.28 -18.11
CA LYS A 63 -12.48 16.17 -17.15
C LYS A 63 -12.57 17.55 -17.80
N GLY A 64 -13.80 18.01 -18.09
CA GLY A 64 -14.03 19.29 -18.76
C GLY A 64 -13.29 19.40 -20.10
N GLY A 65 -13.42 18.41 -20.98
CA GLY A 65 -12.79 18.39 -22.32
C GLY A 65 -11.30 18.03 -22.35
N ARG A 66 -10.54 18.25 -21.26
CA ARG A 66 -9.10 17.96 -21.20
C ARG A 66 -8.82 16.49 -20.82
N LYS A 67 -7.87 15.85 -21.52
CA LYS A 67 -7.36 14.51 -21.17
C LYS A 67 -6.38 14.64 -20.00
N ILE A 68 -6.76 14.11 -18.84
CA ILE A 68 -5.93 14.08 -17.65
C ILE A 68 -5.37 12.66 -17.50
N THR A 69 -4.06 12.54 -17.38
CA THR A 69 -3.39 11.27 -17.07
C THR A 69 -2.91 11.29 -15.62
N VAL A 70 -3.46 10.42 -14.79
CA VAL A 70 -3.06 10.26 -13.38
C VAL A 70 -2.38 8.92 -13.15
N ARG A 71 -1.45 8.88 -12.20
CA ARG A 71 -0.88 7.63 -11.69
C ARG A 71 -1.71 7.16 -10.51
N LYS A 72 -2.31 5.97 -10.59
CA LYS A 72 -2.96 5.36 -9.43
C LYS A 72 -1.88 4.83 -8.50
N GLN A 73 -1.83 5.42 -7.30
CA GLN A 73 -0.88 5.03 -6.26
C GLN A 73 -1.23 3.62 -5.78
N LEU A 74 -0.22 2.74 -5.71
CA LEU A 74 -0.41 1.40 -5.14
C LEU A 74 -0.37 1.48 -3.62
N VAL A 75 0.46 2.37 -3.11
CA VAL A 75 0.68 2.58 -1.68
C VAL A 75 0.29 4.01 -1.34
N LYS A 76 -0.55 4.16 -0.32
CA LYS A 76 -1.02 5.45 0.16
C LYS A 76 -0.44 5.74 1.54
N ILE A 77 -0.18 7.02 1.80
CA ILE A 77 0.28 7.53 3.08
C ILE A 77 -0.90 8.22 3.73
N SER A 78 -1.17 7.88 4.99
CA SER A 78 -2.19 8.49 5.82
C SER A 78 -1.53 9.00 7.09
N SER A 79 -1.70 10.28 7.39
CA SER A 79 -1.36 10.83 8.71
C SER A 79 -2.56 10.68 9.63
N ASP A 80 -2.33 10.39 10.91
CA ASP A 80 -3.41 10.46 11.89
C ASP A 80 -3.91 11.92 12.02
N ARG A 81 -5.22 12.09 12.19
CA ARG A 81 -5.83 13.39 12.47
C ARG A 81 -5.90 13.67 13.97
N GLN A 82 -5.97 12.63 14.80
CA GLN A 82 -6.15 12.74 16.24
C GLN A 82 -4.80 12.70 16.95
N GLU A 83 -4.09 13.84 16.98
CA GLU A 83 -2.91 14.21 17.81
C GLU A 83 -1.68 13.27 17.85
N LYS A 84 -1.81 11.99 17.54
CA LYS A 84 -0.74 11.01 17.45
C LYS A 84 0.17 11.47 16.32
N LEU A 85 1.40 11.85 16.68
CA LEU A 85 2.48 12.21 15.75
C LEU A 85 2.95 10.95 15.01
N ALA A 86 2.06 10.39 14.20
CA ALA A 86 2.21 9.12 13.53
C ALA A 86 1.76 9.22 12.08
N VAL A 87 2.52 8.57 11.20
CA VAL A 87 2.21 8.45 9.78
C VAL A 87 2.16 6.97 9.43
N LYS A 88 1.02 6.54 8.91
CA LYS A 88 0.77 5.18 8.45
C LYS A 88 0.98 5.09 6.94
N VAL A 89 1.75 4.09 6.52
CA VAL A 89 1.82 3.69 5.11
C VAL A 89 0.92 2.47 4.92
N HIS A 90 0.03 2.52 3.94
CA HIS A 90 -0.90 1.43 3.66
C HIS A 90 -0.88 1.04 2.18
N ILE A 91 -0.61 -0.24 1.91
CA ILE A 91 -0.68 -0.85 0.56
C ILE A 91 -2.14 -1.16 0.16
N MET A 92 -3.06 -1.10 1.13
CA MET A 92 -4.41 -1.65 1.00
C MET A 92 -5.41 -0.76 0.25
N SER A 93 -4.99 0.36 -0.35
CA SER A 93 -5.90 1.14 -1.19
C SER A 93 -6.18 0.46 -2.53
N ASN A 94 -5.31 -0.45 -2.99
CA ASN A 94 -5.52 -1.22 -4.21
C ASN A 94 -5.74 -2.70 -3.87
N PHE A 95 -6.97 -3.19 -4.10
CA PHE A 95 -7.36 -4.57 -3.80
C PHE A 95 -6.49 -5.61 -4.53
N LYS A 96 -5.97 -5.29 -5.73
CA LYS A 96 -5.12 -6.20 -6.50
C LYS A 96 -3.77 -6.42 -5.82
N ALA A 97 -3.20 -5.37 -5.23
CA ALA A 97 -1.90 -5.45 -4.56
C ALA A 97 -1.95 -6.37 -3.34
N LYS A 98 -3.09 -6.45 -2.66
CA LYS A 98 -3.30 -7.34 -1.50
C LYS A 98 -3.07 -8.82 -1.83
N PHE A 99 -3.48 -9.27 -3.02
CA PHE A 99 -3.32 -10.67 -3.44
C PHE A 99 -1.87 -11.06 -3.69
N PHE A 100 -1.04 -10.13 -4.16
CA PHE A 100 0.38 -10.38 -4.36
C PHE A 100 1.18 -10.18 -3.08
N GLU A 101 0.71 -9.34 -2.16
CA GLU A 101 1.35 -9.15 -0.86
C GLU A 101 1.16 -10.37 0.05
N LYS A 102 -0.08 -10.85 0.21
CA LYS A 102 -0.43 -11.96 1.10
C LYS A 102 -0.47 -13.33 0.41
N GLY A 103 -0.46 -13.34 -0.92
CA GLY A 103 -0.75 -14.54 -1.70
C GLY A 103 -2.25 -14.87 -1.73
N THR A 104 -2.58 -15.96 -2.40
CA THR A 104 -3.93 -16.53 -2.43
C THR A 104 -3.87 -18.00 -2.07
N GLY A 105 -4.96 -18.54 -1.52
CA GLY A 105 -5.15 -19.99 -1.50
C GLY A 105 -5.22 -20.57 -2.92
N ARG A 106 -5.34 -21.89 -3.03
CA ARG A 106 -5.62 -22.56 -4.30
C ARG A 106 -6.91 -22.00 -4.90
N ARG A 107 -6.84 -21.57 -6.16
CA ARG A 107 -8.00 -21.07 -6.89
C ARG A 107 -8.47 -22.14 -7.85
N GLU A 108 -9.75 -22.41 -7.84
CA GLU A 108 -10.37 -23.42 -8.69
C GLU A 108 -11.51 -22.76 -9.46
N THR A 109 -11.67 -23.13 -10.72
CA THR A 109 -12.87 -22.73 -11.47
C THR A 109 -14.08 -23.48 -10.94
N LYS A 110 -15.25 -22.87 -11.02
CA LYS A 110 -16.49 -23.63 -10.98
C LYS A 110 -16.65 -24.24 -12.36
N GLY A 111 -16.84 -25.55 -12.48
CA GLY A 111 -17.05 -26.16 -13.80
C GLY A 111 -18.31 -25.65 -14.48
N ARG A 112 -18.47 -26.00 -15.76
CA ARG A 112 -19.59 -25.58 -16.61
C ARG A 112 -20.90 -26.11 -16.03
N ILE A 113 -21.95 -25.28 -16.01
CA ILE A 113 -23.29 -25.70 -15.57
C ILE A 113 -23.83 -26.71 -16.58
N THR A 114 -24.28 -27.86 -16.09
CA THR A 114 -24.83 -28.96 -16.90
C THR A 114 -26.32 -29.19 -16.68
N GLY A 115 -26.88 -28.64 -15.61
CA GLY A 115 -28.29 -28.77 -15.31
C GLY A 115 -28.64 -28.06 -14.02
N VAL A 116 -29.94 -27.95 -13.74
CA VAL A 116 -30.48 -27.34 -12.53
C VAL A 116 -31.36 -28.38 -11.85
N VAL A 117 -31.15 -28.59 -10.56
CA VAL A 117 -32.02 -29.43 -9.74
C VAL A 117 -32.76 -28.54 -8.74
N SER A 118 -34.07 -28.72 -8.63
CA SER A 118 -34.89 -27.96 -7.69
C SER A 118 -34.89 -28.62 -6.31
N TRP A 119 -34.79 -27.80 -5.28
CA TRP A 119 -34.85 -28.17 -3.87
C TRP A 119 -35.84 -27.23 -3.16
N GLY A 120 -37.09 -27.68 -3.04
CA GLY A 120 -38.17 -26.84 -2.53
C GLY A 120 -38.33 -25.58 -3.39
N ARG A 121 -38.15 -24.39 -2.78
CA ARG A 121 -38.16 -23.10 -3.50
C ARG A 121 -36.79 -22.64 -4.02
N ARG A 122 -35.72 -23.43 -3.88
CA ARG A 122 -34.37 -23.05 -4.32
C ARG A 122 -33.90 -23.93 -5.47
N GLU A 123 -33.23 -23.32 -6.43
CA GLU A 123 -32.57 -24.01 -7.53
C GLU A 123 -31.08 -24.22 -7.23
N ILE A 124 -30.59 -25.44 -7.46
CA ILE A 124 -29.19 -25.81 -7.30
C ILE A 124 -28.61 -26.13 -8.68
N PHE A 125 -27.58 -25.38 -9.09
CA PHE A 125 -26.87 -25.63 -10.34
C PHE A 125 -25.91 -26.81 -10.22
N THR A 126 -26.18 -27.87 -10.97
CA THR A 126 -25.22 -28.97 -11.19
C THR A 126 -24.15 -28.53 -12.18
N ARG A 127 -22.91 -28.91 -11.94
CA ARG A 127 -21.75 -28.48 -12.72
C ARG A 127 -20.88 -29.67 -13.10
N THR A 128 -20.23 -29.61 -14.25
CA THR A 128 -19.14 -30.50 -14.63
C THR A 128 -17.94 -30.36 -13.66
N GLY A 129 -17.15 -31.42 -13.51
CA GLY A 129 -15.91 -31.40 -12.73
C GLY A 129 -15.74 -32.61 -11.82
N LYS A 130 -14.63 -32.66 -11.07
CA LYS A 130 -14.40 -33.71 -10.07
C LYS A 130 -15.27 -33.45 -8.85
N VAL A 131 -15.84 -34.50 -8.25
CA VAL A 131 -16.57 -34.37 -6.98
C VAL A 131 -15.58 -33.94 -5.89
N SER A 132 -15.83 -32.78 -5.29
CA SER A 132 -14.96 -32.18 -4.26
C SER A 132 -15.41 -32.52 -2.85
N LYS A 133 -16.73 -32.47 -2.62
CA LYS A 133 -17.39 -32.84 -1.37
C LYS A 133 -18.79 -33.33 -1.69
N SER A 134 -19.20 -34.38 -1.01
CA SER A 134 -20.61 -34.75 -0.95
C SER A 134 -21.05 -34.82 0.50
N TYR A 135 -22.28 -34.41 0.77
CA TYR A 135 -22.92 -34.58 2.06
C TYR A 135 -24.31 -35.13 1.86
N LEU A 136 -24.73 -36.01 2.77
CA LEU A 136 -26.11 -36.46 2.86
C LEU A 136 -26.92 -35.44 3.66
N TRP A 137 -28.15 -35.22 3.22
CA TRP A 137 -29.14 -34.44 3.94
C TRP A 137 -30.49 -35.14 3.77
N GLY A 138 -30.91 -35.87 4.81
CA GLY A 138 -31.94 -36.91 4.68
C GLY A 138 -31.49 -37.98 3.68
N ASP A 139 -32.41 -38.45 2.83
CA ASP A 139 -32.16 -39.51 1.85
C ASP A 139 -31.46 -39.04 0.57
N ARG A 140 -31.11 -37.75 0.45
CA ARG A 140 -30.49 -37.17 -0.75
C ARG A 140 -29.03 -36.78 -0.54
N LYS A 141 -28.19 -37.10 -1.55
CA LYS A 141 -26.77 -36.76 -1.61
C LYS A 141 -26.56 -35.47 -2.41
N ILE A 142 -26.05 -34.43 -1.76
CA ILE A 142 -25.66 -33.17 -2.41
C ILE A 142 -24.19 -33.23 -2.77
N VAL A 143 -23.86 -33.01 -4.04
CA VAL A 143 -22.50 -33.13 -4.58
C VAL A 143 -22.00 -31.76 -5.05
N LYS A 144 -20.88 -31.31 -4.49
CA LYS A 144 -20.15 -30.12 -4.93
C LYS A 144 -19.05 -30.51 -5.91
N TYR A 145 -19.06 -29.92 -7.09
CA TYR A 145 -18.06 -30.17 -8.13
C TYR A 145 -16.95 -29.10 -8.11
N GLN A 146 -15.71 -29.56 -8.20
CA GLN A 146 -14.51 -28.76 -8.42
C GLN A 146 -14.17 -28.73 -9.91
N GLY A 147 -14.02 -27.53 -10.47
CA GLY A 147 -13.50 -27.35 -11.82
C GLY A 147 -11.97 -27.38 -11.87
N ALA A 148 -11.40 -26.92 -12.99
CA ALA A 148 -9.95 -26.89 -13.19
C ALA A 148 -9.23 -25.99 -12.16
N ASN A 149 -8.09 -26.48 -11.66
CA ASN A 149 -7.19 -25.74 -10.78
C ASN A 149 -6.49 -24.60 -11.56
N ARG A 150 -6.53 -23.38 -11.02
CA ARG A 150 -5.95 -22.15 -11.57
C ARG A 150 -4.73 -21.68 -10.77
N GLY A 151 -4.19 -22.56 -9.95
CA GLY A 151 -3.03 -22.32 -9.11
C GLY A 151 -3.29 -21.33 -7.97
N ALA A 152 -2.22 -20.99 -7.28
CA ALA A 152 -2.19 -20.04 -6.19
C ALA A 152 -1.11 -18.99 -6.46
N ASN A 153 -1.39 -17.73 -6.11
CA ASN A 153 -0.36 -16.70 -6.13
C ASN A 153 0.47 -16.82 -4.85
N LYS A 154 1.79 -16.95 -4.97
CA LYS A 154 2.70 -16.89 -3.81
C LYS A 154 2.75 -15.46 -3.26
N ALA A 155 2.87 -15.35 -1.94
CA ALA A 155 3.04 -14.08 -1.25
C ALA A 155 4.43 -13.50 -1.55
N GLY A 156 4.47 -12.28 -2.08
CA GLY A 156 5.71 -11.56 -2.38
C GLY A 156 6.29 -10.80 -1.18
N TYR A 157 5.44 -10.44 -0.20
CA TYR A 157 5.78 -9.65 0.99
C TYR A 157 6.58 -8.38 0.67
N TYR A 158 6.19 -7.66 -0.38
CA TYR A 158 6.95 -6.51 -0.90
C TYR A 158 7.03 -5.37 0.10
N PHE A 159 5.98 -5.18 0.91
CA PHE A 159 6.00 -4.14 1.92
C PHE A 159 6.93 -4.48 3.06
N ARG A 160 6.90 -5.73 3.54
CA ARG A 160 7.81 -6.19 4.60
C ARG A 160 9.27 -6.06 4.14
N LYS A 161 9.57 -6.53 2.92
CA LYS A 161 10.90 -6.37 2.31
C LYS A 161 11.32 -4.91 2.20
N ALA A 162 10.42 -4.01 1.82
CA ALA A 162 10.71 -2.57 1.77
C ALA A 162 10.98 -1.98 3.15
N GLN A 163 10.24 -2.42 4.17
CA GLN A 163 10.49 -2.01 5.56
C GLN A 163 11.87 -2.46 6.02
N ASP A 164 12.21 -3.73 5.80
CA ASP A 164 13.51 -4.28 6.22
C ASP A 164 14.66 -3.58 5.47
N ALA A 165 14.53 -3.38 4.16
CA ALA A 165 15.55 -2.75 3.33
C ALA A 165 15.76 -1.25 3.60
N LYS A 166 14.72 -0.53 4.02
CA LYS A 166 14.76 0.92 4.25
C LYS A 166 14.62 1.33 5.70
N LYS A 167 14.68 0.38 6.64
CA LYS A 167 14.60 0.65 8.09
C LYS A 167 15.65 1.68 8.51
N HIS A 168 16.92 1.43 8.17
CA HIS A 168 18.01 2.33 8.49
C HIS A 168 17.80 3.71 7.86
N ASP A 169 17.57 3.77 6.55
CA ASP A 169 17.31 5.06 5.87
C ASP A 169 16.16 5.83 6.51
N ILE A 170 15.09 5.18 6.94
CA ILE A 170 13.92 5.83 7.55
C ILE A 170 14.25 6.42 8.92
N PHE A 171 14.93 5.66 9.78
CA PHE A 171 15.12 6.00 11.19
C PHE A 171 16.47 6.65 11.49
N GLY A 172 17.54 6.27 10.79
CA GLY A 172 18.90 6.76 10.99
C GLY A 172 19.07 8.25 10.65
N ASP A 173 18.43 8.72 9.57
CA ASP A 173 18.55 10.13 9.16
C ASP A 173 17.39 11.01 9.69
N MET A 174 16.68 10.59 10.74
CA MET A 174 15.52 11.36 11.21
C MET A 174 15.90 12.75 11.73
N ASP A 175 17.00 12.85 12.47
CA ASP A 175 17.45 14.11 13.06
C ASP A 175 17.86 15.11 11.97
N GLN A 176 18.58 14.64 10.96
CA GLN A 176 18.93 15.45 9.79
C GLN A 176 17.68 15.95 9.07
N ARG A 177 16.66 15.10 8.87
CA ARG A 177 15.40 15.50 8.21
C ARG A 177 14.61 16.49 9.07
N LEU A 178 14.54 16.27 10.38
CA LEU A 178 13.94 17.21 11.32
C LEU A 178 14.61 18.57 11.20
N GLY A 179 15.94 18.63 11.26
CA GLY A 179 16.71 19.86 11.12
C GLY A 179 16.40 20.57 9.79
N THR A 180 16.38 19.84 8.67
CA THR A 180 16.03 20.45 7.37
C THR A 180 14.60 21.00 7.32
N GLU A 181 13.64 20.36 7.97
CA GLU A 181 12.25 20.83 8.00
C GLU A 181 12.06 22.02 8.96
N ILE A 182 12.85 22.10 10.04
CA ILE A 182 12.93 23.27 10.93
C ILE A 182 13.43 24.48 10.13
N VAL A 183 14.57 24.35 9.45
CA VAL A 183 15.15 25.43 8.64
C VAL A 183 14.18 25.89 7.55
N LYS A 184 13.53 24.97 6.84
CA LYS A 184 12.50 25.32 5.83
C LYS A 184 11.32 26.09 6.42
N LEU A 185 10.90 25.77 7.65
CA LEU A 185 9.80 26.46 8.29
C LEU A 185 10.23 27.84 8.79
N ALA A 186 11.41 27.95 9.40
CA ALA A 186 11.98 29.20 9.89
C ALA A 186 12.23 30.20 8.74
N ASN A 187 12.80 29.75 7.63
CA ASN A 187 13.01 30.57 6.43
C ASN A 187 11.71 31.03 5.76
N LYS A 188 10.58 30.41 6.06
CA LYS A 188 9.27 30.85 5.56
C LYS A 188 8.65 31.96 6.43
N LYS A 189 9.17 32.15 7.65
CA LYS A 189 8.75 33.24 8.56
C LYS A 189 9.54 34.54 8.32
N LYS A 190 10.79 34.42 7.87
CA LYS A 190 11.57 35.56 7.36
C LYS A 190 10.87 36.11 6.13
#